data_AF-A0A8B9S2P2-F1
#
_entry.id   AF-A0A8B9S2P2-F1
#
_cell.length_a   1.000
_cell.length_b   1.000
_cell.length_c   1.000
_cell.angle_alpha   90.00
_cell.angle_beta   90.00
_cell.angle_gamma   90.00
#
_symmetry.space_group_name_H-M   'P 1'
#
loop_
_entity.id
_entity.type
_entity.pdbx_description
1 polymer ?
#
loop_
_entity_poly.entity_id
_entity_poly.type
_entity_poly.pdbx_seq_one_letter_code
_entity_poly.pdbx_strand_id
1 'polypeptide(L)'
;MSLQMVSAISNSSLIQPGFSLLNFDGHVFFFGQKGWPKRSCPTGVFLLDIKQNELKMKPAIFSKDSCYLPPLRYPAICTLRGNAESDKYQYIIHGGKTPNNDLSDKIYIISLVSKNSKRTTFQCIEKDLAGDVPEARYGHTINVVHSRGKSMSVIFGGRSYVPLGQRTTEKWNSVVDCLPSVFLVDFEFGCCTSYILPELQDGLSFHVSVAKNDTIYILGGHSLQNNIRAPSLYKLKVDLPLGSPAVTCTILPGGISVSSAVVTQIGDTEFVLVGGYQSDNQKRLVCNTIVLEDNKIEIVERETPRWTPDIKHCRIWFGCDMGKGSVLLGIPGDNKQMISDANYFYILRCRGAEEDEEEELTAQTCSQTSTEDPGDSTPFEDSEEFCFSAEASSFDVDDTDTYNEDDEEDESETGYWITCSASCNVNINTWVPFYSTELNKPAMILCSSRDGHWVHAQCMDLSETMLLHLSEANVKYFCNEHVDLNKGLQTPKKVGQLKKQPMKPLRKKKAMKLTPVKKSFLRRLFE
;
A
#
# COMPACT_ATOMS: atom_id res chain seq x y z
N MET A 1 3.17 -24.73 -17.36
CA MET A 1 3.41 -23.55 -16.49
C MET A 1 4.90 -23.36 -16.32
N SER A 2 5.39 -22.12 -16.45
CA SER A 2 6.82 -21.79 -16.31
C SER A 2 7.05 -20.89 -15.11
N LEU A 3 8.06 -21.23 -14.30
CA LEU A 3 8.45 -20.46 -13.12
C LEU A 3 9.80 -19.81 -13.39
N GLN A 4 9.90 -18.51 -13.18
CA GLN A 4 11.09 -17.73 -13.45
C GLN A 4 11.43 -16.83 -12.27
N MET A 5 12.67 -16.89 -11.79
CA MET A 5 13.16 -15.97 -10.76
C MET A 5 13.39 -14.58 -11.35
N VAL A 6 13.10 -13.54 -10.58
CA VAL A 6 13.26 -12.15 -11.00
C VAL A 6 14.18 -11.43 -10.03
N SER A 7 15.23 -10.81 -10.56
CA SER A 7 16.13 -9.93 -9.83
C SER A 7 15.44 -8.58 -9.60
N ALA A 8 15.44 -8.07 -8.38
CA ALA A 8 14.85 -6.76 -8.09
C ALA A 8 15.96 -5.74 -7.83
N ILE A 9 16.18 -4.81 -8.76
CA ILE A 9 17.38 -3.94 -8.74
C ILE A 9 17.24 -2.77 -7.76
N SER A 10 16.06 -2.16 -7.70
CA SER A 10 15.83 -0.96 -6.90
C SER A 10 14.41 -0.92 -6.35
N ASN A 11 14.24 -0.36 -5.16
CA ASN A 11 12.96 -0.24 -4.45
C ASN A 11 12.25 -1.56 -4.09
N SER A 12 12.90 -2.71 -4.23
CA SER A 12 12.35 -4.04 -3.85
C SER A 12 11.83 -4.09 -2.41
N SER A 13 12.43 -3.30 -1.51
CA SER A 13 12.01 -3.11 -0.12
C SER A 13 10.62 -2.49 0.06
N LEU A 14 10.03 -1.92 -0.99
CA LEU A 14 8.65 -1.43 -1.01
C LEU A 14 7.63 -2.57 -1.12
N ILE A 15 7.99 -3.70 -1.72
CA ILE A 15 7.07 -4.83 -1.88
C ILE A 15 6.94 -5.55 -0.54
N GLN A 16 5.70 -5.77 -0.12
CA GLN A 16 5.34 -6.40 1.15
C GLN A 16 4.15 -7.35 0.98
N PRO A 17 3.96 -8.33 1.86
CA PRO A 17 2.75 -9.15 1.88
C PRO A 17 1.47 -8.29 1.93
N GLY A 18 0.50 -8.65 1.09
CA GLY A 18 -0.76 -7.92 0.95
C GLY A 18 -0.75 -6.77 -0.04
N PHE A 19 0.33 -6.61 -0.82
CA PHE A 19 0.34 -5.70 -1.96
C PHE A 19 -0.66 -6.11 -3.03
N SER A 20 -0.86 -5.22 -4.00
CA SER A 20 -1.78 -5.43 -5.11
C SER A 20 -1.16 -5.04 -6.44
N LEU A 21 -1.58 -5.73 -7.50
CA LEU A 21 -1.20 -5.45 -8.87
C LEU A 21 -2.46 -5.11 -9.68
N LEU A 22 -2.37 -4.05 -10.47
CA LEU A 22 -3.43 -3.56 -11.34
C LEU A 22 -2.95 -3.64 -12.78
N ASN A 23 -3.65 -4.36 -13.64
CA ASN A 23 -3.30 -4.50 -15.06
C ASN A 23 -4.14 -3.55 -15.90
N PHE A 24 -3.50 -2.49 -16.41
CA PHE A 24 -4.11 -1.57 -17.38
C PHE A 24 -3.46 -1.77 -18.74
N ASP A 25 -4.23 -2.25 -19.72
CA ASP A 25 -3.81 -2.44 -21.11
C ASP A 25 -2.49 -3.22 -21.23
N GLY A 26 -2.38 -4.33 -20.50
CA GLY A 26 -1.18 -5.19 -20.47
C GLY A 26 -0.02 -4.67 -19.62
N HIS A 27 -0.17 -3.51 -18.98
CA HIS A 27 0.85 -2.93 -18.11
C HIS A 27 0.47 -3.08 -16.65
N VAL A 28 1.40 -3.61 -15.88
CA VAL A 28 1.17 -3.98 -14.48
C VAL A 28 1.63 -2.85 -13.56
N PHE A 29 0.75 -2.42 -12.67
CA PHE A 29 1.01 -1.37 -11.69
C PHE A 29 0.95 -1.94 -10.28
N PHE A 30 1.99 -1.66 -9.50
CA PHE A 30 2.10 -2.01 -8.10
C PHE A 30 1.45 -0.94 -7.21
N PHE A 31 0.64 -1.41 -6.25
CA PHE A 31 -0.01 -0.63 -5.21
C PHE A 31 0.12 -1.33 -3.84
N GLY A 32 0.11 -0.54 -2.76
CA GLY A 32 0.25 -1.06 -1.40
C GLY A 32 1.70 -1.15 -0.91
N GLN A 33 2.53 -0.15 -1.24
CA GLN A 33 3.92 -0.07 -0.79
C GLN A 33 4.10 -0.15 0.73
N LYS A 34 5.26 -0.66 1.17
CA LYS A 34 5.67 -0.67 2.58
C LYS A 34 5.89 0.75 3.10
N GLY A 35 5.20 1.09 4.19
CA GLY A 35 5.24 2.43 4.77
C GLY A 35 4.49 3.48 3.94
N TRP A 36 4.49 4.72 4.42
CA TRP A 36 3.86 5.84 3.73
C TRP A 36 4.60 6.22 2.43
N PRO A 37 3.88 6.77 1.42
CA PRO A 37 4.49 7.25 0.19
C PRO A 37 5.63 8.23 0.47
N LYS A 38 6.73 8.12 -0.29
CA LYS A 38 7.91 8.98 -0.15
C LYS A 38 7.86 10.11 -1.18
N ARG A 39 8.64 11.17 -0.98
CA ARG A 39 8.78 12.26 -1.98
C ARG A 39 9.14 11.77 -3.39
N SER A 40 9.85 10.65 -3.51
CA SER A 40 10.18 10.03 -4.81
C SER A 40 8.97 9.47 -5.57
N CYS A 41 7.90 9.10 -4.87
CA CYS A 41 6.62 8.68 -5.44
C CYS A 41 5.49 8.97 -4.45
N PRO A 42 4.93 10.20 -4.46
CA PRO A 42 3.91 10.61 -3.50
C PRO A 42 2.59 9.85 -3.64
N THR A 43 2.31 9.25 -4.80
CA THR A 43 1.12 8.43 -5.06
C THR A 43 1.21 7.05 -4.43
N GLY A 44 2.42 6.53 -4.20
CA GLY A 44 2.64 5.14 -3.79
C GLY A 44 2.24 4.10 -4.84
N VAL A 45 2.02 4.51 -6.09
CA VAL A 45 1.68 3.64 -7.23
C VAL A 45 2.84 3.63 -8.22
N PHE A 46 3.23 2.44 -8.67
CA PHE A 46 4.40 2.25 -9.52
C PHE A 46 4.08 1.38 -10.72
N LEU A 47 4.55 1.75 -11.92
CA LEU A 47 4.62 0.83 -13.04
C LEU A 47 5.68 -0.24 -12.75
N LEU A 48 5.30 -1.50 -12.86
CA LEU A 48 6.17 -2.65 -12.74
C LEU A 48 6.71 -3.02 -14.13
N ASP A 49 7.93 -2.59 -14.41
CA ASP A 49 8.62 -2.86 -15.68
C ASP A 49 9.56 -4.06 -15.49
N ILE A 50 9.24 -5.18 -16.15
CA ILE A 50 10.03 -6.41 -16.08
C ILE A 50 10.72 -6.61 -17.41
N LYS A 51 12.04 -6.43 -17.44
CA LYS A 51 12.87 -6.62 -18.64
C LYS A 51 14.05 -7.50 -18.29
N GLN A 52 14.33 -8.51 -19.13
CA GLN A 52 15.47 -9.42 -18.93
C GLN A 52 15.52 -10.04 -17.51
N ASN A 53 14.35 -10.35 -16.93
CA ASN A 53 14.19 -10.87 -15.57
C ASN A 53 14.63 -9.92 -14.47
N GLU A 54 14.67 -8.63 -14.76
CA GLU A 54 14.86 -7.57 -13.79
C GLU A 54 13.56 -6.82 -13.57
N LEU A 55 13.15 -6.71 -12.31
CA LEU A 55 11.99 -5.93 -11.87
C LEU A 55 12.45 -4.51 -11.54
N LYS A 56 11.89 -3.54 -12.26
CA LYS A 56 12.08 -2.11 -12.03
C LYS A 56 10.74 -1.46 -11.73
N MET A 57 10.71 -0.60 -10.71
CA MET A 57 9.52 0.19 -10.35
C MET A 57 9.69 1.64 -10.79
N LYS A 58 8.78 2.11 -11.63
CA LYS A 58 8.73 3.50 -12.11
C LYS A 58 7.55 4.24 -11.47
N PRO A 59 7.75 5.39 -10.81
CA PRO A 59 6.65 6.14 -10.20
C PRO A 59 5.54 6.49 -11.19
N ALA A 60 4.29 6.26 -10.81
CA ALA A 60 3.12 6.79 -11.50
C ALA A 60 2.64 8.07 -10.82
N ILE A 61 1.93 8.93 -11.56
CA ILE A 61 1.41 10.20 -11.03
C ILE A 61 -0.12 10.23 -11.07
N PHE A 62 -0.69 11.08 -10.24
CA PHE A 62 -2.13 11.33 -10.22
C PHE A 62 -2.48 12.64 -10.93
N SER A 63 -3.68 12.66 -11.51
CA SER A 63 -4.29 13.87 -12.07
C SER A 63 -4.65 14.86 -10.97
N LYS A 64 -4.90 16.13 -11.34
CA LYS A 64 -5.17 17.22 -10.38
C LYS A 64 -6.44 17.01 -9.55
N ASP A 65 -7.40 16.30 -10.12
CA ASP A 65 -8.72 15.97 -9.55
C ASP A 65 -8.72 14.63 -8.80
N SER A 66 -7.56 14.01 -8.61
CA SER A 66 -7.44 12.77 -7.84
C SER A 66 -7.38 13.03 -6.33
N CYS A 67 -8.00 12.15 -5.56
CA CYS A 67 -7.64 11.98 -4.16
C CYS A 67 -6.35 11.13 -4.03
N TYR A 68 -5.53 11.40 -3.03
CA TYR A 68 -4.43 10.53 -2.67
C TYR A 68 -4.93 9.46 -1.71
N LEU A 69 -4.87 8.20 -2.12
CA LEU A 69 -5.20 7.06 -1.26
C LEU A 69 -3.97 6.56 -0.48
N PRO A 70 -4.14 6.09 0.77
CA PRO A 70 -3.04 5.48 1.51
C PRO A 70 -2.61 4.15 0.88
N PRO A 71 -1.36 3.70 1.07
CA PRO A 71 -0.97 2.33 0.72
C PRO A 71 -1.77 1.32 1.56
N LEU A 72 -2.59 0.51 0.89
CA LEU A 72 -3.47 -0.46 1.55
C LEU A 72 -2.89 -1.87 1.38
N ARG A 73 -2.83 -2.62 2.49
CA ARG A 73 -2.48 -4.04 2.50
C ARG A 73 -3.73 -4.90 2.61
N TYR A 74 -3.80 -5.95 1.82
CA TYR A 74 -4.94 -6.87 1.72
C TYR A 74 -6.29 -6.15 1.47
N PRO A 75 -6.35 -5.13 0.58
CA PRO A 75 -7.63 -4.59 0.14
C PRO A 75 -8.38 -5.61 -0.72
N ALA A 76 -9.68 -5.43 -0.88
CA ALA A 76 -10.43 -6.11 -1.94
C ALA A 76 -10.31 -5.32 -3.23
N ILE A 77 -10.06 -6.01 -4.34
CA ILE A 77 -9.83 -5.39 -5.65
C ILE A 77 -10.65 -6.09 -6.71
N CYS A 78 -11.25 -5.29 -7.60
CA CYS A 78 -11.94 -5.80 -8.78
C CYS A 78 -11.77 -4.86 -9.97
N THR A 79 -11.73 -5.44 -11.17
CA THR A 79 -11.84 -4.68 -12.41
C THR A 79 -13.30 -4.26 -12.64
N LEU A 80 -13.51 -2.99 -12.89
CA LEU A 80 -14.77 -2.42 -13.36
C LEU A 80 -14.60 -2.04 -14.84
N ARG A 81 -15.46 -2.56 -15.71
CA ARG A 81 -15.53 -2.07 -17.09
C ARG A 81 -16.26 -0.73 -17.09
N GLY A 82 -15.66 0.28 -17.73
CA GLY A 82 -16.34 1.56 -18.00
C GLY A 82 -17.58 1.37 -18.88
N ASN A 83 -18.40 2.42 -18.99
CA ASN A 83 -19.59 2.42 -19.85
C ASN A 83 -19.26 1.97 -21.28
N ALA A 84 -20.26 1.41 -21.97
CA ALA A 84 -20.18 0.77 -23.29
C ALA A 84 -19.52 1.60 -24.41
N GLU A 85 -19.27 2.88 -24.21
CA GLU A 85 -18.64 3.80 -25.17
C GLU A 85 -17.12 3.98 -24.95
N SER A 86 -16.55 3.46 -23.85
CA SER A 86 -15.10 3.56 -23.59
C SER A 86 -14.55 2.22 -23.13
N ASP A 87 -13.58 1.66 -23.87
CA ASP A 87 -12.78 0.48 -23.50
C ASP A 87 -11.86 0.70 -22.28
N LYS A 88 -12.18 1.66 -21.42
CA LYS A 88 -11.36 2.05 -20.28
C LYS A 88 -11.65 1.13 -19.10
N TYR A 89 -10.69 0.27 -18.80
CA TYR A 89 -10.66 -0.48 -17.56
C TYR A 89 -10.45 0.46 -16.37
N GLN A 90 -11.25 0.26 -15.33
CA GLN A 90 -11.09 0.89 -14.02
C GLN A 90 -10.88 -0.19 -12.96
N TYR A 91 -10.29 0.18 -11.84
CA TYR A 91 -10.14 -0.72 -10.69
C TYR A 91 -10.85 -0.14 -9.48
N ILE A 92 -11.65 -0.98 -8.84
CA ILE A 92 -12.25 -0.70 -7.53
C ILE A 92 -11.30 -1.24 -6.47
N ILE A 93 -11.00 -0.43 -5.47
CA ILE A 93 -10.20 -0.79 -4.29
C ILE A 93 -11.06 -0.48 -3.06
N HIS A 94 -11.37 -1.49 -2.25
CA HIS A 94 -12.15 -1.33 -1.04
C HIS A 94 -11.40 -1.87 0.18
N GLY A 95 -11.36 -1.05 1.23
CA GLY A 95 -10.82 -1.41 2.54
C GLY A 95 -9.33 -1.72 2.54
N GLY A 96 -8.89 -2.63 3.41
CA GLY A 96 -7.48 -2.95 3.61
C GLY A 96 -6.86 -2.21 4.79
N LYS A 97 -5.61 -2.57 5.10
CA LYS A 97 -4.84 -2.01 6.22
C LYS A 97 -3.91 -0.88 5.76
N THR A 98 -4.01 0.28 6.41
CA THR A 98 -3.10 1.41 6.20
C THR A 98 -1.69 1.10 6.74
N PRO A 99 -0.68 1.95 6.48
CA PRO A 99 0.64 1.79 7.08
C PRO A 99 0.64 1.88 8.61
N ASN A 100 -0.34 2.57 9.21
CA ASN A 100 -0.51 2.67 10.66
C ASN A 100 -1.27 1.47 11.27
N ASN A 101 -1.63 0.48 10.44
CA ASN A 101 -2.52 -0.64 10.78
C ASN A 101 -3.98 -0.25 11.04
N ASP A 102 -4.43 0.96 10.70
CA ASP A 102 -5.86 1.25 10.68
C ASP A 102 -6.54 0.51 9.54
N LEU A 103 -7.83 0.23 9.68
CA LEU A 103 -8.64 -0.35 8.61
C LEU A 103 -9.35 0.77 7.88
N SER A 104 -9.25 0.77 6.56
CA SER A 104 -10.06 1.64 5.72
C SER A 104 -11.44 1.00 5.52
N ASP A 105 -12.48 1.83 5.54
CA ASP A 105 -13.84 1.56 5.05
C ASP A 105 -14.11 2.23 3.69
N LYS A 106 -13.10 2.92 3.13
CA LYS A 106 -13.26 3.72 1.92
C LYS A 106 -13.20 2.86 0.67
N ILE A 107 -13.89 3.35 -0.37
CA ILE A 107 -13.80 2.82 -1.72
C ILE A 107 -13.14 3.84 -2.62
N TYR A 108 -12.16 3.37 -3.38
CA TYR A 108 -11.46 4.14 -4.40
C TYR A 108 -11.72 3.51 -5.77
N ILE A 109 -11.96 4.35 -6.77
CA ILE A 109 -11.97 3.96 -8.19
C ILE A 109 -10.73 4.59 -8.84
N ILE A 110 -9.85 3.74 -9.36
CA ILE A 110 -8.65 4.15 -10.10
C ILE A 110 -8.88 3.90 -11.59
N SER A 111 -8.67 4.92 -12.41
CA SER A 111 -8.76 4.84 -13.87
C SER A 111 -7.49 5.39 -14.53
N LEU A 112 -7.12 4.82 -15.68
CA LEU A 112 -6.01 5.33 -16.47
C LEU A 112 -6.49 6.53 -17.30
N VAL A 113 -5.89 7.71 -17.07
CA VAL A 113 -6.25 8.96 -17.77
C VAL A 113 -5.42 9.11 -19.03
N SER A 114 -4.11 9.00 -18.87
CA SER A 114 -3.17 9.17 -19.98
C SER A 114 -1.92 8.36 -19.73
N LYS A 115 -1.33 7.92 -20.84
CA LYS A 115 -0.08 7.21 -20.83
C LYS A 115 0.76 7.64 -22.01
N ASN A 116 1.94 8.17 -21.73
CA ASN A 116 2.98 8.40 -22.71
C ASN A 116 4.23 7.62 -22.32
N SER A 117 5.23 7.57 -23.20
CA SER A 117 6.45 6.77 -23.01
C SER A 117 7.23 7.10 -21.74
N LYS A 118 7.03 8.28 -21.14
CA LYS A 118 7.75 8.75 -19.95
C LYS A 118 6.90 8.80 -18.68
N ARG A 119 5.58 8.91 -18.80
CA ARG A 119 4.67 9.27 -17.69
C ARG A 119 3.32 8.57 -17.84
N THR A 120 2.90 7.90 -16.78
CA THR A 120 1.55 7.35 -16.64
C THR A 120 0.77 8.16 -15.61
N THR A 121 -0.41 8.63 -15.99
CA THR A 121 -1.31 9.44 -15.16
C THR A 121 -2.59 8.68 -14.85
N PHE A 122 -2.87 8.52 -13.56
CA PHE A 122 -4.12 7.95 -13.06
C PHE A 122 -5.05 9.03 -12.52
N GLN A 123 -6.34 8.74 -12.54
CA GLN A 123 -7.34 9.44 -11.74
C GLN A 123 -7.79 8.50 -10.63
N CYS A 124 -7.72 8.95 -9.38
CA CYS A 124 -8.22 8.22 -8.23
C CYS A 124 -9.38 8.99 -7.61
N ILE A 125 -10.57 8.39 -7.55
CA ILE A 125 -11.78 9.00 -6.99
C ILE A 125 -12.21 8.20 -5.77
N GLU A 126 -12.33 8.85 -4.62
CA GLU A 126 -13.01 8.29 -3.45
C GLU A 126 -14.52 8.32 -3.68
N LYS A 127 -15.19 7.20 -3.44
CA LYS A 127 -16.64 7.07 -3.54
C LYS A 127 -17.23 6.93 -2.14
N ASP A 128 -18.06 7.90 -1.77
CA ASP A 128 -18.88 7.80 -0.58
C ASP A 128 -20.07 6.88 -0.85
N LEU A 129 -20.39 6.05 0.13
CA LEU A 129 -21.52 5.14 0.11
C LEU A 129 -22.50 5.49 1.22
N ALA A 130 -23.79 5.31 0.95
CA ALA A 130 -24.88 5.41 1.92
C ALA A 130 -25.65 4.08 2.04
N GLY A 131 -26.44 3.93 3.10
CA GLY A 131 -27.21 2.71 3.38
C GLY A 131 -26.43 1.74 4.27
N ASP A 132 -26.49 0.46 3.97
CA ASP A 132 -25.87 -0.61 4.78
C ASP A 132 -24.38 -0.76 4.46
N VAL A 133 -23.60 0.30 4.65
CA VAL A 133 -22.17 0.31 4.31
C VAL A 133 -21.41 -0.73 5.14
N PRO A 134 -20.59 -1.60 4.54
CA PRO A 134 -19.80 -2.57 5.28
C PRO A 134 -18.80 -1.87 6.21
N GLU A 135 -18.61 -2.41 7.42
CA GLU A 135 -17.54 -1.93 8.31
C GLU A 135 -16.14 -2.06 7.68
N ALA A 136 -15.21 -1.24 8.18
CA ALA A 136 -13.80 -1.26 7.81
C ALA A 136 -13.20 -2.67 7.96
N ARG A 137 -12.62 -3.19 6.87
CA ARG A 137 -12.21 -4.60 6.79
C ARG A 137 -11.06 -4.83 5.83
N TYR A 138 -10.42 -5.99 5.95
CA TYR A 138 -9.36 -6.45 5.05
C TYR A 138 -9.46 -7.96 4.80
N GLY A 139 -8.84 -8.44 3.72
CA GLY A 139 -8.89 -9.85 3.35
C GLY A 139 -10.29 -10.34 2.94
N HIS A 140 -11.19 -9.41 2.59
CA HIS A 140 -12.45 -9.67 1.92
C HIS A 140 -12.27 -9.67 0.40
N THR A 141 -13.33 -10.00 -0.32
CA THR A 141 -13.37 -9.89 -1.78
C THR A 141 -14.42 -8.89 -2.24
N ILE A 142 -14.21 -8.35 -3.43
CA ILE A 142 -15.17 -7.54 -4.17
C ILE A 142 -15.21 -8.05 -5.61
N ASN A 143 -16.39 -8.18 -6.18
CA ASN A 143 -16.59 -8.59 -7.57
C ASN A 143 -17.66 -7.75 -8.23
N VAL A 144 -17.56 -7.54 -9.54
CA VAL A 144 -18.64 -6.94 -10.34
C VAL A 144 -19.42 -8.06 -11.03
N VAL A 145 -20.75 -8.04 -10.85
CA VAL A 145 -21.69 -8.91 -11.56
C VAL A 145 -22.50 -8.11 -12.58
N HIS A 146 -22.93 -8.77 -13.64
CA HIS A 146 -23.75 -8.22 -14.70
C HIS A 146 -25.02 -9.05 -14.85
N SER A 147 -26.17 -8.43 -14.66
CA SER A 147 -27.47 -9.08 -14.78
C SER A 147 -28.44 -8.14 -15.50
N ARG A 148 -29.11 -8.65 -16.54
CA ARG A 148 -30.13 -7.91 -17.32
C ARG A 148 -29.67 -6.53 -17.81
N GLY A 149 -28.40 -6.41 -18.20
CA GLY A 149 -27.80 -5.17 -18.69
C GLY A 149 -27.38 -4.17 -17.59
N LYS A 150 -27.59 -4.51 -16.31
CA LYS A 150 -27.12 -3.72 -15.17
C LYS A 150 -25.86 -4.35 -14.57
N SER A 151 -24.97 -3.53 -14.03
CA SER A 151 -23.83 -3.96 -13.23
C SER A 151 -24.06 -3.66 -11.75
N MET A 152 -23.51 -4.50 -10.87
CA MET A 152 -23.56 -4.31 -9.42
C MET A 152 -22.26 -4.84 -8.82
N SER A 153 -21.71 -4.14 -7.84
CA SER A 153 -20.56 -4.65 -7.10
C SER A 153 -21.01 -5.44 -5.88
N VAL A 154 -20.32 -6.52 -5.58
CA VAL A 154 -20.65 -7.45 -4.49
C VAL A 154 -19.45 -7.58 -3.58
N ILE A 155 -19.61 -7.24 -2.30
CA ILE A 155 -18.57 -7.38 -1.27
C ILE A 155 -18.95 -8.52 -0.33
N PHE A 156 -17.97 -9.38 0.00
CA PHE A 156 -18.17 -10.48 0.94
C PHE A 156 -16.94 -10.78 1.81
N GLY A 157 -17.21 -11.09 3.09
CA GLY A 157 -16.25 -11.61 4.05
C GLY A 157 -15.27 -10.57 4.58
N GLY A 158 -14.09 -11.04 4.97
CA GLY A 158 -12.99 -10.27 5.53
C GLY A 158 -12.90 -10.30 7.04
N ARG A 159 -11.95 -9.53 7.55
CA ARG A 159 -11.68 -9.34 8.97
C ARG A 159 -11.73 -7.88 9.35
N SER A 160 -12.19 -7.63 10.57
CA SER A 160 -12.13 -6.34 11.22
C SER A 160 -11.41 -6.46 12.57
N TYR A 161 -11.12 -5.31 13.20
CA TYR A 161 -10.68 -5.33 14.58
C TYR A 161 -11.85 -5.68 15.50
N VAL A 162 -11.54 -6.24 16.67
CA VAL A 162 -12.53 -6.41 17.73
C VAL A 162 -13.26 -5.06 17.96
N PRO A 163 -14.61 -5.04 18.02
CA PRO A 163 -15.38 -3.82 18.20
C PRO A 163 -14.90 -3.00 19.40
N LEU A 164 -14.98 -1.66 19.30
CA LEU A 164 -14.43 -0.73 20.30
C LEU A 164 -14.92 -1.03 21.73
N GLY A 165 -16.19 -1.40 21.91
CA GLY A 165 -16.75 -1.75 23.22
C GLY A 165 -16.16 -3.00 23.89
N GLN A 166 -15.41 -3.82 23.14
CA GLN A 166 -14.75 -5.05 23.62
C GLN A 166 -13.22 -4.99 23.49
N ARG A 167 -12.67 -3.89 22.94
CA ARG A 167 -11.24 -3.76 22.65
C ARG A 167 -10.50 -3.25 23.88
N THR A 168 -9.42 -3.94 24.24
CA THR A 168 -8.48 -3.50 25.28
C THR A 168 -7.13 -3.14 24.66
N THR A 169 -6.28 -2.42 25.38
CA THR A 169 -4.91 -2.10 24.92
C THR A 169 -4.08 -3.37 24.70
N GLU A 170 -4.24 -4.38 25.56
CA GLU A 170 -3.56 -5.69 25.42
C GLU A 170 -4.00 -6.45 24.16
N LYS A 171 -5.28 -6.33 23.80
CA LYS A 171 -5.87 -6.98 22.62
C LYS A 171 -6.08 -6.01 21.47
N TRP A 172 -5.35 -4.89 21.44
CA TRP A 172 -5.59 -3.82 20.48
C TRP A 172 -5.54 -4.35 19.04
N ASN A 173 -4.56 -5.18 18.70
CA ASN A 173 -4.42 -5.71 17.34
C ASN A 173 -5.21 -7.00 17.08
N SER A 174 -6.08 -7.41 18.02
CA SER A 174 -6.91 -8.61 17.84
C SER A 174 -7.99 -8.36 16.79
N VAL A 175 -8.20 -9.37 15.95
CA VAL A 175 -9.16 -9.32 14.84
C VAL A 175 -10.21 -10.39 14.99
N VAL A 176 -11.36 -10.15 14.39
CA VAL A 176 -12.47 -11.10 14.23
C VAL A 176 -12.80 -11.19 12.74
N ASP A 177 -13.39 -12.30 12.30
CA ASP A 177 -14.00 -12.29 10.97
C ASP A 177 -15.27 -11.42 11.02
N CYS A 178 -15.51 -10.69 9.94
CA CYS A 178 -16.73 -9.90 9.78
C CYS A 178 -17.95 -10.82 9.72
N LEU A 179 -19.12 -10.28 10.07
CA LEU A 179 -20.39 -10.98 9.85
C LEU A 179 -20.51 -11.41 8.37
N PRO A 180 -20.99 -12.63 8.08
CA PRO A 180 -21.04 -13.20 6.73
C PRO A 180 -22.20 -12.63 5.88
N SER A 181 -22.39 -11.32 5.93
CA SER A 181 -23.33 -10.59 5.07
C SER A 181 -22.73 -10.34 3.69
N VAL A 182 -23.58 -10.42 2.67
CA VAL A 182 -23.28 -10.03 1.30
C VAL A 182 -23.75 -8.60 1.10
N PHE A 183 -22.88 -7.73 0.58
CA PHE A 183 -23.22 -6.32 0.33
C PHE A 183 -23.30 -6.08 -1.16
N LEU A 184 -24.42 -5.56 -1.65
CA LEU A 184 -24.56 -5.04 -3.00
C LEU A 184 -24.28 -3.53 -2.99
N VAL A 185 -23.36 -3.10 -3.83
CA VAL A 185 -22.90 -1.71 -3.95
C VAL A 185 -23.16 -1.21 -5.36
N ASP A 186 -23.99 -0.17 -5.44
CA ASP A 186 -24.28 0.56 -6.66
C ASP A 186 -23.46 1.86 -6.68
N PHE A 187 -22.50 1.96 -7.62
CA PHE A 187 -21.64 3.13 -7.74
C PHE A 187 -22.27 4.29 -8.52
N GLU A 188 -23.37 4.06 -9.23
CA GLU A 188 -24.11 5.10 -9.93
C GLU A 188 -24.90 5.94 -8.92
N PHE A 189 -25.59 5.27 -7.99
CA PHE A 189 -26.38 5.92 -6.94
C PHE A 189 -25.63 6.10 -5.61
N GLY A 190 -24.46 5.46 -5.44
CA GLY A 190 -23.68 5.52 -4.21
C GLY A 190 -24.39 4.84 -3.03
N CYS A 191 -25.15 3.78 -3.27
CA CYS A 191 -25.93 3.09 -2.25
C CYS A 191 -25.43 1.66 -2.02
N CYS A 192 -25.57 1.20 -0.78
CA CYS A 192 -25.19 -0.12 -0.33
C CYS A 192 -26.38 -0.80 0.37
N THR A 193 -26.60 -2.07 0.05
CA THR A 193 -27.65 -2.89 0.67
C THR A 193 -27.06 -4.22 1.14
N SER A 194 -27.42 -4.65 2.35
CA SER A 194 -26.89 -5.87 2.95
C SER A 194 -27.89 -7.03 2.88
N TYR A 195 -27.36 -8.24 2.68
CA TYR A 195 -28.12 -9.48 2.58
C TYR A 195 -27.50 -10.53 3.50
N ILE A 196 -28.32 -11.11 4.37
CA ILE A 196 -27.94 -12.25 5.21
C ILE A 196 -28.49 -13.50 4.53
N LEU A 197 -27.61 -14.46 4.24
CA LEU A 197 -27.96 -15.68 3.52
C LEU A 197 -27.77 -16.89 4.44
N PRO A 198 -28.76 -17.79 4.56
CA PRO A 198 -28.70 -18.92 5.50
C PRO A 198 -27.60 -19.94 5.16
N GLU A 199 -27.08 -19.96 3.94
CA GLU A 199 -25.96 -20.82 3.54
C GLU A 199 -24.61 -20.31 4.08
N LEU A 200 -24.52 -19.03 4.46
CA LEU A 200 -23.29 -18.37 4.90
C LEU A 200 -23.36 -18.11 6.41
N GLN A 201 -22.97 -19.11 7.20
CA GLN A 201 -23.08 -19.08 8.66
C GLN A 201 -21.83 -18.56 9.36
N ASP A 202 -20.66 -18.93 8.86
CA ASP A 202 -19.37 -18.56 9.45
C ASP A 202 -18.75 -17.38 8.71
N GLY A 203 -18.09 -16.50 9.47
CA GLY A 203 -17.21 -15.47 8.92
C GLY A 203 -16.06 -16.10 8.12
N LEU A 204 -15.76 -15.51 6.96
CA LEU A 204 -14.77 -16.04 6.02
C LEU A 204 -13.85 -14.92 5.54
N SER A 205 -12.54 -15.19 5.54
CA SER A 205 -11.53 -14.25 5.06
C SER A 205 -10.45 -14.95 4.24
N PHE A 206 -9.78 -14.18 3.39
CA PHE A 206 -8.76 -14.65 2.44
C PHE A 206 -9.24 -15.81 1.56
N HIS A 207 -10.54 -15.85 1.26
CA HIS A 207 -11.11 -16.72 0.25
C HIS A 207 -10.82 -16.21 -1.15
N VAL A 208 -10.96 -17.12 -2.11
CA VAL A 208 -10.94 -16.79 -3.53
C VAL A 208 -12.36 -16.49 -3.98
N SER A 209 -12.51 -15.53 -4.89
CA SER A 209 -13.79 -15.24 -5.54
C SER A 209 -13.61 -15.05 -7.03
N VAL A 210 -14.38 -15.78 -7.83
CA VAL A 210 -14.38 -15.66 -9.30
C VAL A 210 -15.79 -15.31 -9.75
N ALA A 211 -15.93 -14.24 -10.52
CA ALA A 211 -17.22 -13.78 -11.02
C ALA A 211 -17.35 -14.04 -12.52
N LYS A 212 -18.53 -14.50 -12.93
CA LYS A 212 -18.92 -14.61 -14.33
C LYS A 212 -20.38 -14.22 -14.46
N ASN A 213 -20.65 -13.22 -15.30
CA ASN A 213 -21.99 -12.69 -15.53
C ASN A 213 -22.67 -12.30 -14.19
N ASP A 214 -23.78 -12.94 -13.85
CA ASP A 214 -24.62 -12.69 -12.68
C ASP A 214 -24.22 -13.53 -11.44
N THR A 215 -23.14 -14.32 -11.55
CA THR A 215 -22.78 -15.36 -10.59
C THR A 215 -21.35 -15.17 -10.08
N ILE A 216 -21.16 -15.33 -8.77
CA ILE A 216 -19.86 -15.35 -8.09
C ILE A 216 -19.67 -16.71 -7.43
N TYR A 217 -18.51 -17.31 -7.65
CA TYR A 217 -18.06 -18.52 -6.97
C TYR A 217 -17.05 -18.15 -5.89
N ILE A 218 -17.36 -18.46 -4.64
CA ILE A 218 -16.49 -18.24 -3.48
C ILE A 218 -15.89 -19.58 -3.08
N LEU A 219 -14.56 -19.66 -3.05
CA LEU A 219 -13.81 -20.90 -2.84
C LEU A 219 -12.83 -20.78 -1.67
N GLY A 220 -12.82 -21.79 -0.81
CA GLY A 220 -11.91 -21.90 0.32
C GLY A 220 -12.13 -20.78 1.32
N GLY A 221 -11.04 -20.14 1.76
CA GLY A 221 -11.00 -19.14 2.82
C GLY A 221 -10.60 -19.71 4.16
N HIS A 222 -10.51 -18.83 5.14
CA HIS A 222 -10.18 -19.15 6.52
C HIS A 222 -11.19 -18.51 7.45
N SER A 223 -11.79 -19.34 8.32
CA SER A 223 -12.61 -18.90 9.44
C SER A 223 -11.74 -18.87 10.69
N LEU A 224 -11.52 -17.68 11.23
CA LEU A 224 -10.78 -17.41 12.46
C LEU A 224 -11.48 -17.96 13.70
N GLN A 225 -12.81 -17.88 13.76
CA GLN A 225 -13.57 -18.37 14.92
C GLN A 225 -13.29 -19.85 15.21
N ASN A 226 -13.23 -20.64 14.13
CA ASN A 226 -13.00 -22.08 14.23
C ASN A 226 -11.53 -22.46 13.95
N ASN A 227 -10.71 -21.50 13.47
CA ASN A 227 -9.36 -21.70 12.94
C ASN A 227 -9.28 -22.81 11.87
N ILE A 228 -10.24 -22.80 10.93
CA ILE A 228 -10.42 -23.83 9.92
C ILE A 228 -10.38 -23.23 8.51
N ARG A 229 -9.75 -23.96 7.59
CA ARG A 229 -9.86 -23.74 6.14
C ARG A 229 -10.77 -24.80 5.56
N ALA A 230 -12.08 -24.55 5.58
CA ALA A 230 -13.03 -25.51 5.07
C ALA A 230 -12.87 -25.65 3.54
N PRO A 231 -13.05 -26.84 2.95
CA PRO A 231 -13.13 -27.00 1.51
C PRO A 231 -14.48 -26.51 0.97
N SER A 232 -14.86 -25.28 1.33
CA SER A 232 -16.13 -24.67 0.97
C SER A 232 -16.13 -24.16 -0.47
N LEU A 233 -17.26 -24.33 -1.15
CA LEU A 233 -17.55 -23.74 -2.44
C LEU A 233 -18.99 -23.21 -2.42
N TYR A 234 -19.13 -21.90 -2.51
CA TYR A 234 -20.42 -21.22 -2.56
C TYR A 234 -20.63 -20.64 -3.94
N LYS A 235 -21.84 -20.80 -4.46
CA LYS A 235 -22.34 -20.13 -5.66
C LYS A 235 -23.32 -19.06 -5.23
N LEU A 236 -22.92 -17.81 -5.38
CA LEU A 236 -23.73 -16.64 -5.12
C LEU A 236 -24.28 -16.10 -6.45
N LYS A 237 -25.59 -16.06 -6.60
CA LYS A 237 -26.27 -15.54 -7.80
C LYS A 237 -27.03 -14.26 -7.47
N VAL A 238 -26.84 -13.23 -8.29
CA VAL A 238 -27.44 -11.90 -8.13
C VAL A 238 -28.30 -11.57 -9.34
N ASP A 239 -29.62 -11.49 -9.14
CA ASP A 239 -30.55 -11.02 -10.17
C ASP A 239 -30.92 -9.54 -9.92
N LEU A 240 -30.91 -8.75 -10.99
CA LEU A 240 -31.15 -7.30 -10.98
C LEU A 240 -32.40 -6.94 -11.80
N PRO A 241 -33.62 -7.23 -11.31
CA PRO A 241 -34.86 -6.84 -11.99
C PRO A 241 -35.06 -5.30 -11.96
N LEU A 242 -36.21 -4.83 -12.46
CA LEU A 242 -36.59 -3.41 -12.32
C LEU A 242 -36.91 -3.03 -10.86
N GLY A 243 -37.31 -4.00 -10.04
CA GLY A 243 -37.54 -3.83 -8.60
C GLY A 243 -36.28 -4.07 -7.77
N SER A 244 -36.47 -4.62 -6.57
CA SER A 244 -35.37 -4.92 -5.64
C SER A 244 -34.46 -6.05 -6.16
N PRO A 245 -33.13 -5.94 -5.99
CA PRO A 245 -32.20 -7.03 -6.28
C PRO A 245 -32.53 -8.29 -5.48
N ALA A 246 -32.32 -9.45 -6.11
CA ALA A 246 -32.46 -10.75 -5.46
C ALA A 246 -31.09 -11.43 -5.39
N VAL A 247 -30.72 -11.91 -4.20
CA VAL A 247 -29.45 -12.60 -3.95
C VAL A 247 -29.77 -13.99 -3.42
N THR A 248 -29.16 -15.00 -4.04
CA THR A 248 -29.32 -16.41 -3.63
C THR A 248 -27.94 -17.06 -3.50
N CYS A 249 -27.76 -17.89 -2.48
CA CYS A 249 -26.54 -18.67 -2.30
C CYS A 249 -26.87 -20.16 -2.43
N THR A 250 -25.96 -20.94 -2.98
CA THR A 250 -26.05 -22.40 -3.02
C THR A 250 -24.68 -22.97 -2.67
N ILE A 251 -24.66 -23.93 -1.75
CA ILE A 251 -23.44 -24.66 -1.40
C ILE A 251 -23.22 -25.75 -2.45
N LEU A 252 -22.05 -25.77 -3.08
CA LEU A 252 -21.68 -26.78 -4.06
C LEU A 252 -20.63 -27.74 -3.47
N PRO A 253 -20.63 -29.02 -3.89
CA PRO A 253 -19.55 -29.95 -3.54
C PRO A 253 -18.27 -29.63 -4.32
N GLY A 254 -17.14 -30.25 -3.93
CA GLY A 254 -15.89 -30.15 -4.67
C GLY A 254 -15.06 -28.88 -4.41
N GLY A 255 -15.32 -28.18 -3.30
CA GLY A 255 -14.48 -27.06 -2.88
C GLY A 255 -13.06 -27.49 -2.45
N ILE A 256 -12.17 -26.51 -2.34
CA ILE A 256 -10.75 -26.71 -1.99
C ILE A 256 -10.47 -26.06 -0.65
N SER A 257 -9.83 -26.81 0.25
CA SER A 257 -9.29 -26.28 1.51
C SER A 257 -8.05 -25.42 1.24
N VAL A 258 -8.24 -24.11 1.07
CA VAL A 258 -7.16 -23.16 0.82
C VAL A 258 -7.51 -21.76 1.32
N SER A 259 -6.54 -21.02 1.85
CA SER A 259 -6.66 -19.57 2.08
C SER A 259 -5.53 -18.81 1.40
N SER A 260 -5.76 -17.54 1.07
CA SER A 260 -4.77 -16.63 0.49
C SER A 260 -4.15 -17.15 -0.82
N ALA A 261 -4.91 -17.95 -1.57
CA ALA A 261 -4.51 -18.34 -2.92
C ALA A 261 -4.64 -17.16 -3.88
N VAL A 262 -3.86 -17.20 -4.96
CA VAL A 262 -3.95 -16.24 -6.05
C VAL A 262 -4.70 -16.91 -7.19
N VAL A 263 -5.61 -16.17 -7.83
CA VAL A 263 -6.27 -16.61 -9.05
C VAL A 263 -5.89 -15.67 -10.17
N THR A 264 -5.49 -16.24 -11.31
CA THR A 264 -5.23 -15.52 -12.55
C THR A 264 -6.11 -16.07 -13.67
N GLN A 265 -6.62 -15.20 -14.52
CA GLN A 265 -7.42 -15.60 -15.68
C GLN A 265 -6.50 -15.99 -16.84
N ILE A 266 -6.72 -17.18 -17.42
CA ILE A 266 -5.95 -17.67 -18.58
C ILE A 266 -6.78 -17.68 -19.87
N GLY A 267 -8.11 -17.73 -19.78
CA GLY A 267 -9.03 -17.62 -20.90
C GLY A 267 -10.37 -17.02 -20.46
N ASP A 268 -11.32 -16.86 -21.36
CA ASP A 268 -12.61 -16.19 -21.07
C ASP A 268 -13.41 -16.89 -19.97
N THR A 269 -13.29 -18.21 -19.88
CA THR A 269 -13.99 -19.06 -18.90
C THR A 269 -13.04 -19.80 -17.97
N GLU A 270 -11.73 -19.65 -18.16
CA GLU A 270 -10.71 -20.45 -17.51
C GLU A 270 -9.80 -19.61 -16.61
N PHE A 271 -9.61 -20.09 -15.39
CA PHE A 271 -8.77 -19.47 -14.38
C PHE A 271 -7.82 -20.51 -13.80
N VAL A 272 -6.69 -20.05 -13.28
CA VAL A 272 -5.74 -20.90 -12.55
C VAL A 272 -5.62 -20.41 -11.12
N LEU A 273 -5.92 -21.30 -10.18
CA LEU A 273 -5.67 -21.11 -8.76
C LEU A 273 -4.27 -21.60 -8.42
N VAL A 274 -3.46 -20.70 -7.86
CA VAL A 274 -2.07 -20.94 -7.50
C VAL A 274 -1.86 -20.62 -6.03
N GLY A 275 -1.18 -21.54 -5.35
CA GLY A 275 -0.62 -21.30 -4.04
C GLY A 275 -1.62 -21.17 -2.90
N GLY A 276 -1.29 -20.33 -1.92
CA GLY A 276 -2.04 -20.20 -0.68
C GLY A 276 -1.61 -21.20 0.40
N TYR A 277 -2.48 -21.42 1.38
CA TYR A 277 -2.20 -22.23 2.57
C TYR A 277 -3.31 -23.25 2.78
N GLN A 278 -2.92 -24.51 3.02
CA GLN A 278 -3.84 -25.59 3.38
C GLN A 278 -4.04 -25.67 4.90
N SER A 279 -3.00 -25.32 5.67
CA SER A 279 -3.04 -25.16 7.13
C SER A 279 -2.02 -24.09 7.55
N ASP A 280 -1.98 -23.74 8.84
CA ASP A 280 -1.09 -22.68 9.34
C ASP A 280 0.41 -22.97 9.15
N ASN A 281 0.76 -24.25 9.00
CA ASN A 281 2.14 -24.71 8.83
C ASN A 281 2.39 -25.34 7.45
N GLN A 282 1.38 -25.39 6.56
CA GLN A 282 1.49 -26.04 5.26
C GLN A 282 0.99 -25.15 4.13
N LYS A 283 1.93 -24.74 3.27
CA LYS A 283 1.61 -24.07 1.99
C LYS A 283 0.97 -25.06 1.02
N ARG A 284 0.08 -24.58 0.17
CA ARG A 284 -0.52 -25.38 -0.91
C ARG A 284 0.35 -25.32 -2.17
N LEU A 285 1.10 -26.38 -2.49
CA LEU A 285 1.93 -26.42 -3.69
C LEU A 285 1.17 -26.84 -4.96
N VAL A 286 0.00 -27.45 -4.80
CA VAL A 286 -0.86 -27.90 -5.91
C VAL A 286 -1.57 -26.71 -6.55
N CYS A 287 -1.63 -26.69 -7.88
CA CYS A 287 -2.39 -25.72 -8.66
C CYS A 287 -3.65 -26.35 -9.24
N ASN A 288 -4.69 -25.56 -9.46
CA ASN A 288 -5.93 -26.03 -10.06
C ASN A 288 -6.35 -25.13 -11.21
N THR A 289 -6.94 -25.72 -12.24
CA THR A 289 -7.71 -24.98 -13.23
C THR A 289 -9.16 -24.94 -12.78
N ILE A 290 -9.76 -23.76 -12.85
CA ILE A 290 -11.17 -23.49 -12.59
C ILE A 290 -11.80 -23.13 -13.93
N VAL A 291 -12.77 -23.92 -14.37
CA VAL A 291 -13.52 -23.69 -15.62
C VAL A 291 -14.94 -23.31 -15.27
N LEU A 292 -15.42 -22.19 -15.81
CA LEU A 292 -16.76 -21.66 -15.59
C LEU A 292 -17.58 -21.75 -16.88
N GLU A 293 -18.42 -22.77 -17.03
CA GLU A 293 -19.26 -23.00 -18.21
C GLU A 293 -20.69 -23.36 -17.81
N ASP A 294 -21.70 -22.93 -18.59
CA ASP A 294 -23.10 -23.31 -18.41
C ASP A 294 -23.64 -23.18 -16.97
N ASN A 295 -23.29 -22.10 -16.27
CA ASN A 295 -23.63 -21.88 -14.84
C ASN A 295 -23.12 -22.96 -13.88
N LYS A 296 -22.07 -23.69 -14.28
CA LYS A 296 -21.34 -24.67 -13.49
C LYS A 296 -19.91 -24.20 -13.28
N ILE A 297 -19.29 -24.78 -12.27
CA ILE A 297 -17.88 -24.63 -11.96
C ILE A 297 -17.26 -26.01 -11.94
N GLU A 298 -16.18 -26.19 -12.69
CA GLU A 298 -15.35 -27.38 -12.64
C GLU A 298 -13.97 -27.01 -12.12
N ILE A 299 -13.46 -27.82 -11.19
CA ILE A 299 -12.17 -27.58 -10.54
C ILE A 299 -11.31 -28.82 -10.75
N VAL A 300 -10.28 -28.68 -11.58
CA VAL A 300 -9.42 -29.78 -11.99
C VAL A 300 -8.00 -29.52 -11.50
N GLU A 301 -7.32 -30.56 -11.00
CA GLU A 301 -5.91 -30.45 -10.65
C GLU A 301 -5.05 -30.26 -11.91
N ARG A 302 -4.13 -29.30 -11.84
CA ARG A 302 -3.21 -28.97 -12.93
C ARG A 302 -1.81 -29.49 -12.59
N GLU A 303 -1.01 -29.82 -13.61
CA GLU A 303 0.39 -30.20 -13.40
C GLU A 303 1.13 -29.14 -12.57
N THR A 304 1.66 -29.55 -11.42
CA THR A 304 2.33 -28.63 -10.49
C THR A 304 3.61 -28.06 -11.13
N PRO A 305 3.86 -26.74 -11.04
CA PRO A 305 5.06 -26.17 -11.62
C PRO A 305 6.29 -26.70 -10.88
N ARG A 306 7.46 -26.65 -11.53
CA ARG A 306 8.73 -27.06 -10.92
C ARG A 306 9.18 -26.02 -9.88
N TRP A 307 8.58 -26.08 -8.69
CA TRP A 307 8.91 -25.21 -7.57
C TRP A 307 10.39 -25.35 -7.18
N THR A 308 11.06 -24.21 -6.99
CA THR A 308 12.44 -24.18 -6.49
C THR A 308 12.51 -24.72 -5.05
N PRO A 309 13.68 -25.22 -4.60
CA PRO A 309 13.87 -25.60 -3.20
C PRO A 309 13.53 -24.46 -2.24
N ASP A 310 13.84 -23.21 -2.58
CA ASP A 310 13.57 -22.05 -1.72
C ASP A 310 12.06 -21.87 -1.50
N ILE A 311 11.25 -21.96 -2.56
CA ILE A 311 9.78 -21.90 -2.43
C ILE A 311 9.24 -23.09 -1.64
N LYS A 312 9.76 -24.30 -1.88
CA LYS A 312 9.29 -25.51 -1.18
C LYS A 312 9.54 -25.42 0.32
N HIS A 313 10.75 -25.03 0.74
CA HIS A 313 11.17 -25.02 2.14
C HIS A 313 10.79 -23.74 2.89
N CYS A 314 10.55 -22.62 2.20
CA CYS A 314 10.14 -21.39 2.88
C CYS A 314 8.80 -21.56 3.58
N ARG A 315 8.65 -21.07 4.81
CA ARG A 315 7.39 -21.22 5.57
C ARG A 315 6.24 -20.42 4.94
N ILE A 316 6.54 -19.26 4.36
CA ILE A 316 5.54 -18.32 3.85
C ILE A 316 5.82 -17.94 2.40
N TRP A 317 4.76 -17.61 1.70
CA TRP A 317 4.81 -16.92 0.42
C TRP A 317 3.66 -15.93 0.33
N PHE A 318 3.76 -14.99 -0.59
CA PHE A 318 2.70 -14.06 -0.88
C PHE A 318 2.80 -13.70 -2.36
N GLY A 319 1.72 -13.17 -2.92
CA GLY A 319 1.71 -12.84 -4.34
C GLY A 319 0.42 -12.17 -4.75
N CYS A 320 0.39 -11.78 -6.01
CA CYS A 320 -0.76 -11.15 -6.62
C CYS A 320 -0.80 -11.51 -8.12
N ASP A 321 -2.01 -11.50 -8.68
CA ASP A 321 -2.24 -11.68 -10.10
C ASP A 321 -1.68 -10.49 -10.88
N MET A 322 -0.83 -10.75 -11.87
CA MET A 322 -0.32 -9.73 -12.80
C MET A 322 -1.29 -9.47 -13.96
N GLY A 323 -2.34 -10.28 -14.09
CA GLY A 323 -3.18 -10.38 -15.27
C GLY A 323 -2.54 -11.25 -16.35
N LYS A 324 -3.31 -11.55 -17.40
CA LYS A 324 -2.89 -12.37 -18.55
C LYS A 324 -2.22 -13.70 -18.14
N GLY A 325 -2.80 -14.41 -17.18
CA GLY A 325 -2.30 -15.72 -16.76
C GLY A 325 -0.95 -15.70 -16.02
N SER A 326 -0.48 -14.54 -15.56
CA SER A 326 0.82 -14.42 -14.86
C SER A 326 0.63 -14.05 -13.39
N VAL A 327 1.45 -14.62 -12.52
CA VAL A 327 1.41 -14.37 -11.07
C VAL A 327 2.79 -13.97 -10.57
N LEU A 328 2.88 -12.87 -9.82
CA LEU A 328 4.09 -12.48 -9.09
C LEU A 328 4.04 -13.09 -7.69
N LEU A 329 5.05 -13.89 -7.35
CA LEU A 329 5.24 -14.54 -6.05
C LEU A 329 6.47 -13.96 -5.35
N GLY A 330 6.38 -13.81 -4.04
CA GLY A 330 7.46 -13.40 -3.15
C GLY A 330 7.63 -14.40 -2.00
N ILE A 331 8.89 -14.67 -1.65
CA ILE A 331 9.28 -15.38 -0.42
C ILE A 331 10.29 -14.53 0.35
N PRO A 332 10.29 -14.54 1.69
CA PRO A 332 11.30 -13.85 2.47
C PRO A 332 12.70 -14.42 2.21
N GLY A 333 13.71 -13.56 2.16
CA GLY A 333 15.12 -13.95 2.06
C GLY A 333 15.68 -14.56 3.36
N ASP A 334 16.71 -15.40 3.27
CA ASP A 334 17.39 -15.98 4.43
C ASP A 334 18.40 -14.97 5.00
N ASN A 335 18.21 -14.53 6.25
CA ASN A 335 18.97 -13.47 6.92
C ASN A 335 20.45 -13.82 7.26
N LYS A 336 21.04 -14.85 6.63
CA LYS A 336 22.39 -15.32 6.96
C LYS A 336 23.53 -14.45 6.42
N GLN A 337 23.25 -13.46 5.56
CA GLN A 337 24.27 -12.55 5.01
C GLN A 337 23.87 -11.09 5.20
N MET A 338 24.82 -10.22 5.56
CA MET A 338 24.61 -8.81 5.93
C MET A 338 24.12 -7.89 4.79
N ILE A 339 23.89 -8.43 3.58
CA ILE A 339 23.34 -7.70 2.42
C ILE A 339 22.33 -8.60 1.67
N SER A 340 21.42 -9.28 2.39
CA SER A 340 20.36 -10.06 1.73
C SER A 340 19.22 -9.14 1.29
N ASP A 341 18.73 -9.34 0.06
CA ASP A 341 17.42 -8.86 -0.35
C ASP A 341 16.36 -9.31 0.66
N ALA A 342 15.44 -8.41 1.02
CA ALA A 342 14.40 -8.71 2.01
C ALA A 342 13.47 -9.84 1.54
N ASN A 343 13.24 -9.95 0.23
CA ASN A 343 12.41 -10.98 -0.39
C ASN A 343 13.01 -11.40 -1.74
N TYR A 344 12.85 -12.67 -2.12
CA TYR A 344 13.07 -13.17 -3.47
C TYR A 344 11.75 -13.22 -4.24
N PHE A 345 11.78 -12.82 -5.52
CA PHE A 345 10.60 -12.75 -6.37
C PHE A 345 10.66 -13.74 -7.53
N TYR A 346 9.49 -14.26 -7.89
CA TYR A 346 9.29 -15.21 -8.96
C TYR A 346 8.06 -14.84 -9.76
N ILE A 347 8.11 -15.00 -11.07
CA ILE A 347 6.94 -14.93 -11.95
C ILE A 347 6.57 -16.36 -12.35
N LEU A 348 5.32 -16.73 -12.09
CA LEU A 348 4.73 -17.95 -12.61
C LEU A 348 3.81 -17.60 -13.78
N ARG A 349 4.14 -18.08 -14.97
CA ARG A 349 3.25 -18.00 -16.15
C ARG A 349 2.44 -19.28 -16.26
N CYS A 350 1.12 -19.11 -16.32
CA CYS A 350 0.17 -20.23 -16.28
C CYS A 350 -0.24 -20.70 -17.68
N ARG A 351 -0.10 -19.86 -18.71
CA ARG A 351 -0.27 -20.21 -20.13
C ARG A 351 0.90 -21.03 -20.68
N GLY A 352 0.67 -21.68 -21.83
CA GLY A 352 1.71 -22.43 -22.55
C GLY A 352 2.72 -21.48 -23.21
N ALA A 353 3.98 -21.91 -23.36
CA ALA A 353 5.03 -21.06 -23.95
C ALA A 353 4.76 -20.67 -25.41
N GLU A 354 3.97 -21.46 -26.15
CA GLU A 354 3.62 -21.22 -27.55
C GLU A 354 2.63 -20.06 -27.73
N GLU A 355 1.76 -19.79 -26.75
CA GLU A 355 0.79 -18.67 -26.79
C GLU A 355 1.44 -17.32 -26.43
N ASP A 356 2.50 -17.35 -25.61
CA ASP A 356 3.25 -16.15 -25.21
C ASP A 356 4.07 -15.57 -26.38
N GLU A 357 4.60 -16.42 -27.27
CA GLU A 357 5.34 -15.97 -28.48
C GLU A 357 4.43 -15.27 -29.49
N GLU A 358 3.18 -15.73 -29.65
CA GLU A 358 2.19 -15.07 -30.53
C GLU A 358 1.74 -13.70 -29.98
N GLU A 359 1.55 -13.55 -28.65
CA GLU A 359 1.26 -12.25 -28.03
C GLU A 359 2.47 -11.28 -28.11
N GLU A 360 3.70 -11.79 -27.97
CA GLU A 360 4.92 -10.96 -28.05
C GLU A 360 5.21 -10.50 -29.49
N LEU A 361 4.96 -11.36 -30.48
CA LEU A 361 5.06 -11.04 -31.91
C LEU A 361 3.98 -10.04 -32.37
N THR A 362 2.75 -10.17 -31.87
CA THR A 362 1.63 -9.25 -32.21
C THR A 362 1.81 -7.87 -31.58
N ALA A 363 2.40 -7.78 -30.37
CA ALA A 363 2.77 -6.51 -29.77
C ALA A 363 3.89 -5.78 -30.54
N GLN A 364 4.82 -6.51 -31.17
CA GLN A 364 5.88 -5.94 -32.01
C GLN A 364 5.41 -5.50 -33.40
N THR A 365 4.35 -6.10 -33.96
CA THR A 365 3.86 -5.78 -35.31
C THR A 365 3.04 -4.48 -35.38
N CYS A 366 2.53 -3.96 -34.25
CA CYS A 366 1.83 -2.67 -34.18
C CYS A 366 2.75 -1.44 -34.20
N SER A 367 4.07 -1.63 -34.31
CA SER A 367 5.05 -0.58 -34.57
C SER A 367 5.52 -0.65 -36.03
N GLN A 368 4.64 -0.29 -36.97
CA GLN A 368 5.05 -0.13 -38.37
C GLN A 368 5.95 1.10 -38.51
N THR A 369 7.22 0.81 -38.81
CA THR A 369 8.23 1.72 -39.35
C THR A 369 7.83 2.17 -40.76
N SER A 370 7.52 3.45 -40.93
CA SER A 370 7.48 4.08 -42.24
C SER A 370 8.88 4.58 -42.61
N THR A 371 9.55 3.89 -43.52
CA THR A 371 10.76 4.33 -44.20
C THR A 371 10.42 4.67 -45.65
N GLU A 372 10.66 5.92 -46.07
CA GLU A 372 11.29 6.29 -47.36
C GLU A 372 11.55 7.81 -47.41
N ASP A 373 12.65 8.16 -48.07
CA ASP A 373 13.56 9.30 -47.88
C ASP A 373 13.39 10.39 -49.01
N PRO A 374 14.33 11.31 -49.31
CA PRO A 374 14.22 12.76 -49.14
C PRO A 374 14.10 13.56 -50.47
N GLY A 375 13.70 14.83 -50.40
CA GLY A 375 13.55 15.69 -51.58
C GLY A 375 13.73 17.18 -51.28
N ASP A 376 14.96 17.62 -51.51
CA ASP A 376 15.57 18.95 -51.50
C ASP A 376 14.74 20.13 -52.08
N SER A 377 14.66 21.26 -51.34
CA SER A 377 14.93 22.65 -51.83
C SER A 377 14.59 23.75 -50.79
N THR A 378 15.50 24.71 -50.69
CA THR A 378 15.71 25.81 -49.71
C THR A 378 15.05 27.16 -50.14
N PRO A 379 15.37 28.36 -49.58
CA PRO A 379 15.41 28.85 -48.19
C PRO A 379 14.72 30.25 -48.01
N PHE A 380 14.51 30.74 -46.78
CA PHE A 380 14.59 32.16 -46.34
C PHE A 380 14.53 32.16 -44.79
N GLU A 381 15.67 32.30 -44.11
CA GLU A 381 16.19 33.54 -43.49
C GLU A 381 15.23 34.20 -42.48
N ASP A 382 15.47 33.93 -41.19
CA ASP A 382 16.10 34.88 -40.27
C ASP A 382 16.56 34.08 -39.02
N SER A 383 17.87 34.07 -38.73
CA SER A 383 18.51 34.90 -37.70
C SER A 383 18.07 34.44 -36.29
N GLU A 384 18.92 33.92 -35.40
CA GLU A 384 20.31 34.25 -35.12
C GLU A 384 20.92 33.24 -34.10
N GLU A 385 22.24 33.21 -34.14
CA GLU A 385 23.25 32.29 -33.64
C GLU A 385 23.35 32.26 -32.07
N PHE A 386 24.00 31.35 -31.35
CA PHE A 386 25.33 30.75 -31.51
C PHE A 386 25.45 29.42 -30.75
N CYS A 387 26.10 28.48 -31.41
CA CYS A 387 26.66 27.24 -30.87
C CYS A 387 28.18 27.44 -30.71
N PHE A 388 28.81 26.82 -29.72
CA PHE A 388 30.18 26.32 -29.89
C PHE A 388 30.24 24.88 -29.40
N SER A 389 30.38 23.98 -30.37
CA SER A 389 30.95 22.65 -30.22
C SER A 389 32.47 22.76 -30.11
N ALA A 390 33.12 21.86 -29.38
CA ALA A 390 34.20 20.99 -29.87
C ALA A 390 35.04 20.39 -28.73
N GLU A 391 35.37 19.13 -28.93
CA GLU A 391 36.12 18.21 -28.08
C GLU A 391 37.59 18.60 -27.88
N ALA A 392 38.19 18.21 -26.74
CA ALA A 392 39.33 17.29 -26.70
C ALA A 392 40.05 17.28 -25.33
N SER A 393 40.17 16.07 -24.78
CA SER A 393 41.30 15.54 -23.99
C SER A 393 41.62 16.11 -22.58
N SER A 394 41.56 15.18 -21.62
CA SER A 394 42.60 14.82 -20.64
C SER A 394 42.41 15.19 -19.16
N PHE A 395 42.68 14.17 -18.34
CA PHE A 395 42.98 14.10 -16.91
C PHE A 395 41.88 13.91 -15.86
N ASP A 396 42.09 12.84 -15.10
CA ASP A 396 41.44 12.34 -13.90
C ASP A 396 41.48 13.28 -12.68
N VAL A 397 40.67 12.90 -11.68
CA VAL A 397 40.86 12.97 -10.20
C VAL A 397 39.91 13.90 -9.44
N ASP A 398 38.97 13.25 -8.75
CA ASP A 398 38.48 13.46 -7.36
C ASP A 398 38.19 14.89 -6.88
N ASP A 399 36.92 15.23 -6.65
CA ASP A 399 36.59 16.07 -5.49
C ASP A 399 35.20 15.79 -4.89
N THR A 400 35.24 15.61 -3.58
CA THR A 400 34.13 15.43 -2.64
C THR A 400 33.67 16.80 -2.16
N ASP A 401 32.55 17.31 -2.68
CA ASP A 401 31.96 18.54 -2.14
C ASP A 401 30.86 18.27 -1.10
N THR A 402 31.20 18.70 0.11
CA THR A 402 30.43 18.66 1.35
C THR A 402 29.50 19.87 1.40
N TYR A 403 28.21 19.66 1.67
CA TYR A 403 27.20 20.71 1.82
C TYR A 403 27.49 21.57 3.07
N ASN A 404 27.38 22.88 2.97
CA ASN A 404 27.67 23.86 4.03
C ASN A 404 26.35 24.42 4.59
N GLU A 405 26.11 24.32 5.91
CA GLU A 405 24.83 24.63 6.60
C GLU A 405 24.76 26.04 7.22
N ASP A 406 25.52 27.02 6.72
CA ASP A 406 25.64 28.35 7.37
C ASP A 406 24.81 29.49 6.72
N ASP A 407 23.88 29.20 5.80
CA ASP A 407 23.06 30.21 5.10
C ASP A 407 21.57 30.22 5.50
N GLU A 408 21.24 30.00 6.78
CA GLU A 408 19.88 30.26 7.30
C GLU A 408 19.81 31.69 7.87
N GLU A 409 19.27 32.62 7.07
CA GLU A 409 18.99 34.00 7.47
C GLU A 409 17.89 34.10 8.53
N ASP A 410 18.05 35.10 9.40
CA ASP A 410 17.29 35.45 10.59
C ASP A 410 15.82 35.83 10.31
N GLU A 411 14.87 34.91 10.53
CA GLU A 411 13.41 35.18 10.44
C GLU A 411 12.78 35.68 11.77
N SER A 412 13.51 36.43 12.60
CA SER A 412 12.97 36.95 13.87
C SER A 412 12.03 38.16 13.77
N GLU A 413 11.67 38.62 12.56
CA GLU A 413 10.86 39.84 12.37
C GLU A 413 9.62 39.68 11.47
N THR A 414 8.73 38.71 11.72
CA THR A 414 7.34 38.81 11.18
C THR A 414 6.27 38.32 12.17
N GLY A 415 5.91 39.19 13.12
CA GLY A 415 4.79 38.94 14.04
C GLY A 415 3.44 39.34 13.44
N TYR A 416 2.45 38.43 13.49
CA TYR A 416 1.03 38.74 13.27
C TYR A 416 0.19 38.37 14.51
N TRP A 417 -0.82 39.19 14.80
CA TRP A 417 -1.56 39.27 16.06
C TRP A 417 -2.98 38.69 15.94
N ILE A 418 -3.51 37.97 16.96
CA ILE A 418 -4.96 37.65 17.11
C ILE A 418 -5.39 37.61 18.60
N THR A 419 -6.64 38.02 18.90
CA THR A 419 -7.32 38.31 20.19
C THR A 419 -8.25 37.17 20.71
N CYS A 420 -8.59 37.09 22.02
CA CYS A 420 -9.58 36.14 22.59
C CYS A 420 -10.16 36.49 23.99
N SER A 421 -11.48 36.31 24.17
CA SER A 421 -12.52 36.96 25.03
C SER A 421 -12.45 37.11 26.58
N ALA A 422 -13.28 38.06 27.05
CA ALA A 422 -13.19 38.89 28.25
C ALA A 422 -13.50 38.25 29.62
N SER A 423 -13.43 36.92 29.80
CA SER A 423 -13.99 36.26 31.00
C SER A 423 -13.13 35.19 31.69
N CYS A 424 -11.85 35.03 31.35
CA CYS A 424 -11.01 34.00 31.96
C CYS A 424 -10.26 34.50 33.22
N ASN A 425 -10.19 33.66 34.26
CA ASN A 425 -9.70 34.01 35.60
C ASN A 425 -8.94 32.83 36.25
N VAL A 426 -7.73 32.53 35.76
CA VAL A 426 -6.88 31.40 36.23
C VAL A 426 -5.58 31.89 36.86
N ASN A 427 -5.17 31.26 37.97
CA ASN A 427 -3.93 31.56 38.69
C ASN A 427 -2.70 30.89 38.03
N ILE A 428 -1.71 31.71 37.69
CA ILE A 428 -0.55 31.44 36.82
C ILE A 428 0.53 30.49 37.40
N ASN A 429 0.54 30.23 38.70
CA ASN A 429 1.68 29.56 39.36
C ASN A 429 1.60 28.02 39.44
N THR A 430 0.58 27.41 38.83
CA THR A 430 0.34 25.97 38.89
C THR A 430 0.21 25.39 37.50
N TRP A 431 1.37 25.24 36.84
CA TRP A 431 1.49 24.51 35.57
C TRP A 431 2.55 23.43 35.73
N VAL A 432 2.17 22.18 35.43
CA VAL A 432 3.09 21.05 35.23
C VAL A 432 2.64 20.34 33.95
N PRO A 433 3.43 20.33 32.87
CA PRO A 433 3.11 19.54 31.68
C PRO A 433 3.28 18.05 31.99
N PHE A 434 2.26 17.24 31.66
CA PHE A 434 2.35 15.79 31.73
C PHE A 434 2.67 15.24 30.34
N TYR A 435 3.79 14.53 30.24
CA TYR A 435 4.18 13.80 29.03
C TYR A 435 3.77 12.34 29.21
N SER A 436 2.80 11.89 28.41
CA SER A 436 2.54 10.46 28.21
C SER A 436 3.72 9.89 27.40
N THR A 437 4.31 8.78 27.86
CA THR A 437 5.35 8.06 27.10
C THR A 437 4.82 7.32 25.86
N GLU A 438 3.57 7.55 25.49
CA GLU A 438 2.98 7.11 24.23
C GLU A 438 2.54 8.34 23.44
N LEU A 439 3.11 8.47 22.23
CA LEU A 439 2.96 9.54 21.24
C LEU A 439 3.89 10.75 21.47
N ASN A 440 4.94 10.84 20.65
CA ASN A 440 5.61 12.11 20.36
C ASN A 440 4.66 13.03 19.55
N LYS A 441 3.53 13.46 20.15
CA LYS A 441 2.65 14.50 19.64
C LYS A 441 2.06 15.31 20.81
N PRO A 442 2.05 16.64 20.76
CA PRO A 442 1.36 17.46 21.76
C PRO A 442 -0.13 17.47 21.43
N ALA A 443 -0.96 16.94 22.30
CA ALA A 443 -2.40 17.09 22.18
C ALA A 443 -3.00 17.14 23.57
N MET A 444 -3.24 18.36 24.08
CA MET A 444 -4.38 18.74 24.93
C MET A 444 -4.06 20.02 25.71
N ILE A 445 -4.97 21.01 25.65
CA ILE A 445 -5.00 22.15 26.59
C ILE A 445 -6.16 21.88 27.56
N LEU A 446 -5.87 21.95 28.87
CA LEU A 446 -6.87 21.82 29.93
C LEU A 446 -7.54 23.18 30.17
N CYS A 447 -8.85 23.27 29.98
CA CYS A 447 -9.63 24.45 30.36
C CYS A 447 -10.28 24.23 31.74
N SER A 448 -10.03 25.16 32.66
CA SER A 448 -10.50 25.07 34.05
C SER A 448 -11.93 25.60 34.20
N SER A 449 -12.88 24.69 34.34
CA SER A 449 -14.01 24.89 35.24
C SER A 449 -14.15 23.64 36.11
N ARG A 450 -15.03 23.64 37.12
CA ARG A 450 -15.04 22.63 38.20
C ARG A 450 -15.16 21.17 37.74
N ASP A 451 -15.59 20.96 36.49
CA ASP A 451 -15.27 19.77 35.71
C ASP A 451 -14.41 20.22 34.52
N GLY A 452 -13.14 19.80 34.52
CA GLY A 452 -12.17 20.19 33.49
C GLY A 452 -12.58 19.65 32.13
N HIS A 453 -12.54 20.50 31.10
CA HIS A 453 -12.76 20.06 29.72
C HIS A 453 -11.47 20.14 28.91
N TRP A 454 -11.23 19.06 28.17
CA TRP A 454 -10.14 18.93 27.21
C TRP A 454 -10.55 19.62 25.91
N VAL A 455 -9.74 20.55 25.44
CA VAL A 455 -10.00 21.23 24.18
C VAL A 455 -9.00 20.72 23.14
N HIS A 456 -9.55 20.17 22.06
CA HIS A 456 -8.80 19.68 20.91
C HIS A 456 -8.14 20.87 20.20
N ALA A 457 -6.93 20.68 19.67
CA ALA A 457 -6.20 21.77 19.00
C ALA A 457 -6.96 22.36 17.79
N GLN A 458 -7.87 21.59 17.18
CA GLN A 458 -8.80 22.04 16.15
C GLN A 458 -9.79 23.11 16.64
N CYS A 459 -10.15 23.14 17.92
CA CYS A 459 -11.07 24.15 18.45
C CYS A 459 -10.40 25.53 18.65
N MET A 460 -9.08 25.61 18.47
CA MET A 460 -8.29 26.84 18.50
C MET A 460 -7.82 27.27 17.09
N ASP A 461 -8.25 26.55 16.05
CA ASP A 461 -7.88 26.78 14.64
C ASP A 461 -6.36 26.87 14.39
N LEU A 462 -5.57 26.15 15.20
CA LEU A 462 -4.12 26.08 15.08
C LEU A 462 -3.71 24.95 14.12
N SER A 463 -2.84 25.25 13.17
CA SER A 463 -2.29 24.25 12.25
C SER A 463 -1.34 23.28 12.97
N GLU A 464 -1.23 22.04 12.46
CA GLU A 464 -0.33 21.02 13.02
C GLU A 464 1.13 21.49 13.05
N THR A 465 1.55 22.28 12.06
CA THR A 465 2.86 22.94 12.01
C THR A 465 3.04 23.97 13.12
N MET A 466 2.02 24.76 13.43
CA MET A 466 2.07 25.72 14.53
C MET A 466 2.18 24.98 15.88
N LEU A 467 1.45 23.88 16.06
CA LEU A 467 1.50 23.07 17.28
C LEU A 467 2.86 22.39 17.49
N LEU A 468 3.50 21.95 16.41
CA LEU A 468 4.86 21.42 16.46
C LEU A 468 5.87 22.52 16.84
N HIS A 469 5.78 23.69 16.22
CA HIS A 469 6.63 24.83 16.53
C HIS A 469 6.45 25.32 17.99
N LEU A 470 5.21 25.38 18.48
CA LEU A 470 4.88 25.72 19.86
C LEU A 470 5.35 24.66 20.87
N SER A 471 5.60 23.43 20.44
CA SER A 471 6.08 22.33 21.29
C SER A 471 7.61 22.26 21.41
N GLU A 472 8.32 22.84 20.44
CA GLU A 472 9.79 22.82 20.38
C GLU A 472 10.42 23.98 21.16
N ALA A 473 9.73 25.12 21.23
CA ALA A 473 10.13 26.25 22.05
C ALA A 473 9.64 26.04 23.49
N ASN A 474 10.58 25.95 24.44
CA ASN A 474 10.32 25.79 25.88
C ASN A 474 9.81 27.11 26.51
N VAL A 475 8.81 27.72 25.86
CA VAL A 475 8.29 29.06 26.08
C VAL A 475 6.87 28.95 26.60
N LYS A 476 6.52 29.80 27.57
CA LYS A 476 5.14 29.87 28.08
C LYS A 476 4.31 30.72 27.14
N TYR A 477 3.19 30.18 26.67
CA TYR A 477 2.25 30.89 25.82
C TYR A 477 1.14 31.50 26.66
N PHE A 478 0.79 32.75 26.37
CA PHE A 478 -0.23 33.51 27.10
C PHE A 478 -1.37 33.87 26.15
N CYS A 479 -2.60 33.88 26.66
CA CYS A 479 -3.73 34.47 25.95
C CYS A 479 -3.62 36.01 25.96
N ASN A 480 -3.88 36.67 24.84
CA ASN A 480 -3.72 38.12 24.69
C ASN A 480 -4.69 38.96 25.56
N GLU A 481 -5.79 38.41 26.09
CA GLU A 481 -6.69 39.16 26.98
C GLU A 481 -6.30 39.09 28.47
N HIS A 482 -5.22 38.41 28.85
CA HIS A 482 -4.72 38.39 30.25
C HIS A 482 -3.40 39.12 30.48
N VAL A 483 -2.93 39.89 29.49
CA VAL A 483 -1.62 40.56 29.56
C VAL A 483 -1.59 41.70 30.59
N ASP A 484 -2.72 42.29 30.95
CA ASP A 484 -2.75 43.47 31.82
C ASP A 484 -2.54 43.20 33.32
N LEU A 485 -2.38 41.94 33.74
CA LEU A 485 -2.19 41.62 35.16
C LEU A 485 -0.74 41.56 35.66
N ASN A 486 0.30 41.84 34.85
CA ASN A 486 1.68 41.88 35.38
C ASN A 486 2.67 42.78 34.62
N LYS A 487 2.34 44.07 34.44
CA LYS A 487 3.39 45.11 34.29
C LYS A 487 4.13 45.27 35.63
N GLY A 488 5.07 44.36 35.93
CA GLY A 488 5.84 44.45 37.18
C GLY A 488 6.90 43.37 37.45
N LEU A 489 7.00 42.30 36.67
CA LEU A 489 8.02 41.27 36.92
C LEU A 489 9.17 41.37 35.92
N GLN A 490 10.22 42.08 36.33
CA GLN A 490 11.54 41.95 35.71
C GLN A 490 12.08 40.54 35.95
N THR A 491 12.56 39.88 34.89
CA THR A 491 13.46 38.73 35.03
C THR A 491 14.70 39.12 35.83
N PRO A 492 15.12 38.35 36.86
CA PRO A 492 16.38 38.60 37.55
C PRO A 492 17.54 38.58 36.54
N LYS A 493 18.43 39.58 36.61
CA LYS A 493 19.66 39.62 35.81
C LYS A 493 20.45 38.32 36.05
N LYS A 494 20.86 37.64 34.97
CA LYS A 494 21.80 36.52 35.00
C LYS A 494 23.06 36.95 35.78
N VAL A 495 23.29 36.36 36.94
CA VAL A 495 24.62 36.32 37.55
C VAL A 495 25.49 35.45 36.64
N GLY A 496 26.60 36.00 36.16
CA GLY A 496 27.50 35.32 35.24
C GLY A 496 27.98 33.97 35.79
N GLN A 497 27.85 32.92 34.99
CA GLN A 497 28.43 31.62 35.32
C GLN A 497 29.95 31.69 35.24
N LEU A 498 30.61 31.21 36.30
CA LEU A 498 32.05 30.96 36.38
C LEU A 498 32.52 30.10 35.21
N LYS A 499 33.59 30.55 34.53
CA LYS A 499 34.30 29.84 33.46
C LYS A 499 34.64 28.40 33.90
N LYS A 500 34.04 27.39 33.26
CA LYS A 500 34.61 26.04 33.22
C LYS A 500 35.65 25.98 32.11
N GLN A 501 36.88 25.60 32.46
CA GLN A 501 37.95 25.40 31.48
C GLN A 501 37.67 24.17 30.59
N PRO A 502 38.02 24.24 29.29
CA PRO A 502 37.81 23.14 28.36
C PRO A 502 38.79 21.98 28.62
N MET A 503 38.26 20.77 28.78
CA MET A 503 39.09 19.55 28.81
C MET A 503 39.56 19.21 27.39
N LYS A 504 40.87 18.99 27.26
CA LYS A 504 41.54 18.64 26.00
C LYS A 504 41.12 17.25 25.48
N PRO A 505 41.09 17.04 24.16
CA PRO A 505 40.70 15.77 23.54
C PRO A 505 41.75 14.67 23.77
N LEU A 506 41.29 13.46 24.15
CA LEU A 506 42.13 12.26 24.25
C LEU A 506 42.58 11.80 22.84
N ARG A 507 43.90 11.78 22.63
CA ARG A 507 44.55 11.33 21.40
C ARG A 507 44.26 9.85 21.09
N LYS A 508 43.95 9.57 19.82
CA LYS A 508 44.03 8.25 19.17
C LYS A 508 45.36 7.56 19.48
N LYS A 509 45.33 6.33 19.99
CA LYS A 509 46.52 5.46 20.10
C LYS A 509 46.84 4.84 18.74
N LYS A 510 48.09 4.96 18.29
CA LYS A 510 48.66 4.26 17.12
C LYS A 510 48.68 2.74 17.35
N ALA A 511 48.47 1.98 16.27
CA ALA A 511 48.65 0.54 16.24
C ALA A 511 50.11 0.15 16.55
N MET A 512 50.32 -0.75 17.52
CA MET A 512 51.61 -1.37 17.80
C MET A 512 51.78 -2.64 16.97
N LYS A 513 52.90 -2.76 16.23
CA LYS A 513 53.34 -4.02 15.62
C LYS A 513 53.72 -5.02 16.73
N LEU A 514 53.12 -6.21 16.73
CA LEU A 514 53.49 -7.32 17.62
C LEU A 514 54.79 -7.98 17.16
N THR A 515 55.70 -8.23 18.09
CA THR A 515 56.92 -9.05 17.87
C THR A 515 56.62 -10.55 18.00
N PRO A 516 57.43 -11.44 17.36
CA PRO A 516 57.13 -12.87 17.22
C PRO A 516 57.01 -13.64 18.55
N VAL A 517 57.62 -13.14 19.62
CA VAL A 517 57.66 -13.79 20.95
C VAL A 517 56.32 -13.66 21.71
N LYS A 518 55.48 -12.65 21.40
CA LYS A 518 54.16 -12.51 22.04
C LYS A 518 53.04 -13.33 21.37
N LYS A 519 53.32 -13.95 20.21
CA LYS A 519 52.38 -14.88 19.56
C LYS A 519 52.43 -16.31 20.11
N SER A 520 53.52 -16.75 20.74
CA SER A 520 53.60 -18.12 21.31
C SER A 520 53.01 -18.24 22.71
N PHE A 521 52.84 -17.13 23.44
CA PHE A 521 52.23 -17.17 24.78
C PHE A 521 50.68 -17.24 24.74
N LEU A 522 50.04 -16.57 23.78
CA LEU A 522 48.58 -16.63 23.63
C LEU A 522 48.06 -17.94 23.02
N ARG A 523 48.92 -18.68 22.31
CA ARG A 523 48.58 -19.98 21.72
C ARG A 523 48.59 -21.15 22.72
N ARG A 524 49.08 -20.93 23.95
CA ARG A 524 49.11 -21.92 25.05
C ARG A 524 48.03 -21.71 26.12
N LEU A 525 47.16 -20.72 25.91
CA LEU A 525 46.03 -20.42 26.80
C LEU A 525 44.68 -20.92 26.25
N PHE A 526 44.68 -21.56 25.08
CA PHE A 526 43.51 -22.15 24.42
C PHE A 526 43.84 -23.50 23.74
N GLU A 527 44.72 -24.29 24.36
CA GLU A 527 44.73 -25.75 24.22
C GLU A 527 44.08 -26.37 25.46
#